data_AF-A0A955TBV1-F1
#
_entry.id   AF-A0A955TBV1-F1
#
_cell.length_a   1.000
_cell.length_b   1.000
_cell.length_c   1.000
_cell.angle_alpha   90.00
_cell.angle_beta   90.00
_cell.angle_gamma   90.00
#
_symmetry.space_group_name_H-M   'P 1'
#
loop_
_entity.id
_entity.type
_entity.pdbx_description
1 polymer ?
#
loop_
_entity_poly.entity_id
_entity_poly.type
_entity_poly.pdbx_seq_one_letter_code
_entity_poly.pdbx_strand_id
1 'polypeptide(L)'
;MKNSEGRYLPDEEYPDEGKGYTAPDGRIHYFVGIFNSWVTEQWTLNALPALSKAYLLTGDKRYADRGTLLLDALASIYSESTSGSWDYPSNPPSGRFARPWYQVARTLVKYVDQYDFLHSSSSMAKPSLKPGVTRRENIEKNMLLDGAYYCYRHSFDGGIHNGHADYVRGALAVGCALDIPEYVRNAVESPFSIHTMLANNIDRDGRYYESSLGYAIHARGLYLTYADPLVNLRSKEYPDGLNLYDDPKMQSCLLLPELQVELAGRRPNFGDSSPDFGYKPIPERPFAAVDFEYLERLYAMTSDPVMKKQYGAALGFLAAGDLDAKRANQPGDWLLWHAEDLPAEGADLPESLESRVKGSWIAGMKGMAMLRAGDQAALLRFGPSLTHGDPDDLALLYYANGYELSYDLGYGLGSTHVHCGWASSTASHCLVTVDETNQLGAEGSGGSLLSFANLPSVQMVEAESANSYAETGVEEYSRTLALMSEGGYL
;
A
#
# COMPACT_ATOMS: atom_id res chain seq x y z
N MET A 1 9.40 33.34 -18.75
CA MET A 1 9.80 33.13 -20.16
C MET A 1 11.10 32.34 -20.30
N LYS A 2 11.11 31.28 -21.13
CA LYS A 2 11.85 31.37 -22.40
C LYS A 2 11.41 30.41 -23.52
N ASN A 3 10.42 30.87 -24.26
CA ASN A 3 10.03 30.35 -25.56
C ASN A 3 11.18 30.29 -26.60
N SER A 4 10.80 29.93 -27.82
CA SER A 4 11.59 29.48 -28.97
C SER A 4 12.64 28.38 -28.74
N GLU A 5 12.85 27.91 -27.48
CA GLU A 5 12.94 26.49 -27.05
C GLU A 5 13.73 26.22 -25.74
N GLY A 6 14.23 27.24 -25.04
CA GLY A 6 14.90 27.09 -23.73
C GLY A 6 13.99 27.34 -22.51
N ARG A 7 12.80 26.73 -22.49
CA ARG A 7 11.58 27.13 -21.74
C ARG A 7 11.67 27.21 -20.21
N TYR A 8 11.05 28.27 -19.67
CA TYR A 8 10.14 28.24 -18.50
C TYR A 8 9.07 29.36 -18.65
N LEU A 9 7.77 29.06 -18.51
CA LEU A 9 6.68 29.97 -18.89
C LEU A 9 5.69 30.12 -17.72
N PRO A 10 5.60 31.31 -17.11
CA PRO A 10 4.43 32.16 -17.31
C PRO A 10 4.82 33.60 -17.67
N ASP A 11 4.17 34.16 -18.68
CA ASP A 11 4.48 35.46 -19.30
C ASP A 11 3.30 35.99 -20.12
N GLU A 12 3.46 37.07 -20.89
CA GLU A 12 2.37 37.67 -21.67
C GLU A 12 1.80 36.73 -22.75
N GLU A 13 2.59 35.80 -23.29
CA GLU A 13 2.16 34.86 -24.33
C GLU A 13 1.46 33.63 -23.70
N TYR A 14 1.94 33.20 -22.53
CA TYR A 14 1.41 32.07 -21.78
C TYR A 14 1.08 32.47 -20.34
N PRO A 15 0.08 33.34 -20.11
CA PRO A 15 -0.23 33.82 -18.77
C PRO A 15 -0.85 32.70 -17.93
N ASP A 16 -0.28 32.45 -16.75
CA ASP A 16 -0.81 31.55 -15.74
C ASP A 16 -0.66 32.20 -14.36
N GLU A 17 -1.77 32.74 -13.84
CA GLU A 17 -1.84 33.32 -12.49
C GLU A 17 -2.06 32.26 -11.39
N GLY A 18 -1.91 30.97 -11.73
CA GLY A 18 -2.16 29.82 -10.86
C GLY A 18 -3.46 29.07 -11.16
N LYS A 19 -4.24 29.51 -12.17
CA LYS A 19 -5.47 28.84 -12.64
C LYS A 19 -5.28 28.05 -13.94
N GLY A 20 -4.06 28.04 -14.48
CA GLY A 20 -3.73 27.46 -15.78
C GLY A 20 -3.91 28.44 -16.94
N TYR A 21 -3.15 28.17 -18.00
CA TYR A 21 -3.23 28.83 -19.30
C TYR A 21 -4.09 28.00 -20.25
N THR A 22 -5.17 28.57 -20.80
CA THR A 22 -5.98 27.91 -21.84
C THR A 22 -5.36 28.16 -23.21
N ALA A 23 -4.84 27.11 -23.84
CA ALA A 23 -4.29 27.15 -25.19
C ALA A 23 -5.38 27.36 -26.26
N PRO A 24 -5.03 27.81 -27.47
CA PRO A 24 -5.99 28.02 -28.56
C PRO A 24 -6.80 26.77 -28.96
N ASP A 25 -6.30 25.58 -28.66
CA ASP A 25 -6.98 24.30 -28.90
C ASP A 25 -7.92 23.86 -27.76
N GLY A 26 -8.06 24.70 -26.72
CA GLY A 26 -8.93 24.45 -25.57
C GLY A 26 -8.28 23.66 -24.42
N ARG A 27 -7.04 23.16 -24.57
CA ARG A 27 -6.34 22.49 -23.47
C ARG A 27 -5.84 23.49 -22.43
N ILE A 28 -5.85 23.09 -21.16
CA ILE A 28 -5.34 23.91 -20.05
C ILE A 28 -3.96 23.41 -19.63
N HIS A 29 -3.00 24.32 -19.49
CA HIS A 29 -1.63 24.05 -19.04
C HIS A 29 -1.35 24.75 -17.70
N TYR A 30 -1.01 23.99 -16.66
CA TYR A 30 -0.81 24.49 -15.29
C TYR A 30 0.67 24.71 -14.95
N PHE A 31 1.34 25.66 -15.60
CA PHE A 31 2.78 25.85 -15.42
C PHE A 31 3.16 26.22 -13.99
N VAL A 32 2.46 27.18 -13.38
CA VAL A 32 2.69 27.59 -11.97
C VAL A 32 2.30 26.47 -11.01
N GLY A 33 1.18 25.80 -11.28
CA GLY A 33 0.71 24.67 -10.47
C GLY A 33 1.71 23.52 -10.43
N ILE A 34 2.26 23.13 -11.59
CA ILE A 34 3.27 22.06 -11.71
C ILE A 34 4.55 22.46 -10.97
N PHE A 35 5.03 23.70 -11.12
CA PHE A 35 6.22 24.14 -10.40
C PHE A 35 6.02 24.13 -8.87
N ASN A 36 4.87 24.64 -8.38
CA ASN A 36 4.55 24.63 -6.96
C ASN A 36 4.41 23.19 -6.41
N SER A 37 3.77 22.30 -7.19
CA SER A 37 3.69 20.87 -6.87
C SER A 37 5.10 20.27 -6.76
N TRP A 38 5.97 20.53 -7.74
CA TRP A 38 7.36 20.06 -7.70
C TRP A 38 8.11 20.58 -6.47
N VAL A 39 8.04 21.88 -6.16
CA VAL A 39 8.72 22.46 -4.98
C VAL A 39 8.24 21.82 -3.69
N THR A 40 6.91 21.74 -3.49
CA THR A 40 6.32 21.17 -2.27
C THR A 40 6.66 19.69 -2.13
N GLU A 41 6.58 18.90 -3.20
CA GLU A 41 6.97 17.48 -3.19
C GLU A 41 8.47 17.29 -2.91
N GLN A 42 9.37 18.12 -3.49
CA GLN A 42 10.81 18.04 -3.19
C GLN A 42 11.10 18.36 -1.72
N TRP A 43 10.39 19.31 -1.13
CA TRP A 43 10.58 19.64 0.27
C TRP A 43 10.06 18.52 1.17
N THR A 44 8.86 18.02 0.89
CA THR A 44 8.18 17.00 1.69
C THR A 44 8.83 15.63 1.62
N LEU A 45 9.28 15.21 0.43
CA LEU A 45 9.81 13.86 0.19
C LEU A 45 11.33 13.77 0.32
N ASN A 46 12.07 14.87 0.10
CA ASN A 46 13.53 14.84 0.08
C ASN A 46 14.16 15.74 1.14
N ALA A 47 13.88 17.05 1.12
CA ALA A 47 14.60 17.99 1.98
C ALA A 47 14.26 17.83 3.47
N LEU A 48 12.97 17.77 3.82
CA LEU A 48 12.53 17.67 5.20
C LEU A 48 12.95 16.35 5.86
N PRO A 49 12.74 15.15 5.25
CA PRO A 49 13.22 13.90 5.83
C PRO A 49 14.74 13.90 6.03
N ALA A 50 15.52 14.41 5.08
CA ALA A 50 16.97 14.46 5.21
C ALA A 50 17.41 15.38 6.37
N LEU A 51 16.82 16.58 6.47
CA LEU A 51 17.16 17.56 7.49
C LEU A 51 16.70 17.13 8.89
N SER A 52 15.47 16.61 9.02
CA SER A 52 14.92 16.20 10.31
C SER A 52 15.66 14.99 10.87
N LYS A 53 15.94 13.97 10.05
CA LYS A 53 16.72 12.79 10.45
C LYS A 53 18.17 13.13 10.76
N ALA A 54 18.81 14.00 9.95
CA ALA A 54 20.17 14.45 10.24
C ALA A 54 20.24 15.18 11.58
N TYR A 55 19.26 16.03 11.91
CA TYR A 55 19.18 16.65 13.24
C TYR A 55 18.99 15.61 14.35
N LEU A 56 18.05 14.68 14.18
CA LEU A 56 17.77 13.62 15.17
C LEU A 56 19.02 12.78 15.48
N LEU A 57 19.82 12.45 14.45
CA LEU A 57 21.03 11.64 14.58
C LEU A 57 22.24 12.40 15.14
N THR A 58 22.37 13.70 14.84
CA THR A 58 23.61 14.46 15.11
C THR A 58 23.47 15.53 16.18
N GLY A 59 22.25 15.99 16.45
CA GLY A 59 21.99 17.18 17.26
C GLY A 59 22.46 18.50 16.63
N ASP A 60 22.97 18.50 15.39
CA ASP A 60 23.49 19.72 14.75
C ASP A 60 22.35 20.70 14.40
N LYS A 61 22.37 21.85 15.09
CA LYS A 61 21.36 22.89 14.98
C LYS A 61 21.20 23.47 13.57
N ARG A 62 22.21 23.35 12.69
CA ARG A 62 22.10 23.81 11.29
C ARG A 62 21.00 23.07 10.54
N TYR A 63 20.86 21.77 10.79
CA TYR A 63 19.80 20.96 10.19
C TYR A 63 18.43 21.35 10.73
N ALA A 64 18.29 21.50 12.05
CA ALA A 64 17.03 21.93 12.64
C ALA A 64 16.62 23.36 12.21
N ASP A 65 17.58 24.28 12.09
CA ASP A 65 17.32 25.65 11.66
C ASP A 65 16.73 25.70 10.25
N ARG A 66 17.26 24.87 9.35
CA ARG A 66 16.76 24.75 7.98
C ARG A 66 15.46 23.96 7.91
N GLY A 67 15.37 22.82 8.59
CA GLY A 67 14.20 21.95 8.59
C GLY A 67 12.96 22.66 9.14
N THR A 68 13.08 23.32 10.29
CA THR A 68 11.96 24.09 10.87
C THR A 68 11.56 25.29 10.01
N LEU A 69 12.50 25.91 9.27
CA LEU A 69 12.17 26.98 8.33
C LEU A 69 11.35 26.46 7.13
N LEU A 70 11.73 25.33 6.55
CA LEU A 70 10.98 24.74 5.43
C LEU A 70 9.60 24.26 5.87
N LEU A 71 9.51 23.62 7.04
CA LEU A 71 8.24 23.16 7.60
C LEU A 71 7.31 24.34 7.92
N ASP A 72 7.85 25.42 8.48
CA ASP A 72 7.13 26.67 8.73
C ASP A 72 6.63 27.31 7.43
N ALA A 73 7.46 27.32 6.37
CA ALA A 73 7.08 27.85 5.07
C ALA A 73 5.92 27.09 4.42
N LEU A 74 5.93 25.75 4.51
CA LEU A 74 4.77 24.95 4.09
C LEU A 74 3.55 25.27 4.97
N ALA A 75 3.71 25.33 6.28
CA ALA A 75 2.62 25.62 7.20
C ALA A 75 1.98 27.00 6.98
N SER A 76 2.73 28.00 6.52
CA SER A 76 2.20 29.34 6.23
C SER A 76 1.16 29.36 5.11
N ILE A 77 1.17 28.39 4.19
CA ILE A 77 0.25 28.32 3.04
C ILE A 77 -0.67 27.09 3.06
N TYR A 78 -0.44 26.14 3.98
CA TYR A 78 -1.13 24.84 3.99
C TYR A 78 -2.66 24.98 4.11
N SER A 79 -3.15 25.75 5.08
CA SER A 79 -4.59 25.94 5.31
C SER A 79 -5.30 26.69 4.17
N GLU A 80 -4.55 27.44 3.36
CA GLU A 80 -5.09 28.17 2.20
C GLU A 80 -5.19 27.26 0.96
N SER A 81 -4.43 26.17 0.93
CA SER A 81 -4.45 25.19 -0.15
C SER A 81 -5.62 24.23 -0.01
N THR A 82 -6.84 24.64 -0.33
CA THR A 82 -8.05 23.83 -0.11
C THR A 82 -8.39 22.82 -1.22
N SER A 83 -7.61 22.81 -2.31
CA SER A 83 -7.74 21.88 -3.43
C SER A 83 -6.49 21.02 -3.58
N GLY A 84 -6.68 19.79 -4.10
CA GLY A 84 -5.59 18.93 -4.56
C GLY A 84 -5.11 19.29 -5.97
N SER A 85 -4.43 18.33 -6.61
CA SER A 85 -3.88 18.53 -7.95
C SER A 85 -4.98 18.59 -9.03
N TRP A 86 -4.76 19.40 -10.08
CA TRP A 86 -5.73 19.61 -11.18
C TRP A 86 -5.80 18.45 -12.18
N ASP A 87 -4.76 17.62 -12.26
CA ASP A 87 -4.74 16.38 -13.04
C ASP A 87 -5.56 15.25 -12.39
N TYR A 88 -5.93 15.43 -11.12
CA TYR A 88 -6.86 14.57 -10.40
C TYR A 88 -7.96 15.43 -9.75
N PRO A 89 -8.84 16.04 -10.56
CA PRO A 89 -9.75 17.07 -10.10
C PRO A 89 -10.80 16.49 -9.14
N SER A 90 -11.01 17.20 -8.03
CA SER A 90 -12.05 16.90 -7.03
C SER A 90 -13.26 17.78 -7.26
N ASN A 91 -14.47 17.20 -7.17
CA ASN A 91 -15.71 17.97 -7.13
C ASN A 91 -16.57 17.55 -5.91
N PRO A 92 -16.76 18.42 -4.90
CA PRO A 92 -16.17 19.76 -4.77
C PRO A 92 -14.63 19.73 -4.64
N PRO A 93 -13.92 20.86 -4.89
CA PRO A 93 -12.48 20.94 -4.67
C PRO A 93 -12.10 20.50 -3.26
N SER A 94 -11.17 19.56 -3.17
CA SER A 94 -10.78 18.91 -1.92
C SER A 94 -9.34 18.44 -1.99
N GLY A 95 -8.53 18.86 -1.04
CA GLY A 95 -7.14 18.46 -0.91
C GLY A 95 -6.27 19.46 -0.15
N ARG A 96 -4.97 19.21 -0.15
CA ARG A 96 -3.88 20.07 0.36
C ARG A 96 -2.68 19.92 -0.57
N PHE A 97 -2.08 21.03 -0.97
CA PHE A 97 -1.04 21.07 -2.02
C PHE A 97 -1.40 20.19 -3.23
N ALA A 98 -0.47 19.35 -3.69
CA ALA A 98 -0.67 18.45 -4.81
C ALA A 98 -1.47 17.18 -4.46
N ARG A 99 -2.11 17.10 -3.28
CA ARG A 99 -2.76 15.88 -2.79
C ARG A 99 -4.28 16.04 -2.65
N PRO A 100 -5.08 15.37 -3.50
CA PRO A 100 -6.53 15.39 -3.39
C PRO A 100 -7.04 14.39 -2.33
N TRP A 101 -8.21 14.67 -1.77
CA TRP A 101 -8.96 13.71 -0.93
C TRP A 101 -8.09 13.07 0.18
N TYR A 102 -8.09 11.73 0.24
CA TYR A 102 -7.37 10.94 1.24
C TYR A 102 -5.85 11.08 1.13
N GLN A 103 -5.33 11.47 -0.04
CA GLN A 103 -3.89 11.59 -0.23
C GLN A 103 -3.28 12.72 0.61
N VAL A 104 -4.09 13.66 1.11
CA VAL A 104 -3.66 14.66 2.10
C VAL A 104 -2.98 14.01 3.30
N ALA A 105 -3.53 12.89 3.77
CA ALA A 105 -2.98 12.16 4.91
C ALA A 105 -1.58 11.60 4.60
N ARG A 106 -1.31 11.22 3.34
CA ARG A 106 -0.01 10.66 2.91
C ARG A 106 1.15 11.62 3.09
N THR A 107 0.89 12.91 2.96
CA THR A 107 1.87 13.95 3.29
C THR A 107 1.77 14.39 4.74
N LEU A 108 0.57 14.44 5.33
CA LEU A 108 0.37 14.88 6.70
C LEU A 108 1.15 14.02 7.70
N VAL A 109 1.11 12.69 7.58
CA VAL A 109 1.88 11.81 8.48
C VAL A 109 3.39 12.08 8.40
N LYS A 110 3.91 12.45 7.22
CA LYS A 110 5.33 12.78 7.06
C LYS A 110 5.65 14.09 7.75
N TYR A 111 4.77 15.09 7.67
CA TYR A 111 4.94 16.35 8.39
C TYR A 111 4.90 16.14 9.90
N VAL A 112 4.10 15.18 10.39
CA VAL A 112 4.10 14.78 11.80
C VAL A 112 5.44 14.18 12.20
N ASP A 113 5.96 13.20 11.46
CA ASP A 113 7.28 12.60 11.76
C ASP A 113 8.40 13.67 11.77
N GLN A 114 8.38 14.56 10.77
CA GLN A 114 9.35 15.64 10.63
C GLN A 114 9.23 16.66 11.77
N TYR A 115 8.00 16.97 12.19
CA TYR A 115 7.72 17.83 13.33
C TYR A 115 8.26 17.21 14.62
N ASP A 116 7.97 15.93 14.86
CA ASP A 116 8.41 15.19 16.05
C ASP A 116 9.94 15.14 16.16
N PHE A 117 10.63 14.80 15.06
CA PHE A 117 12.10 14.77 15.03
C PHE A 117 12.74 16.13 15.30
N LEU A 118 12.05 17.22 14.93
CA LEU A 118 12.50 18.59 15.14
C LEU A 118 11.96 19.21 16.45
N HIS A 119 11.06 18.51 17.15
CA HIS A 119 10.21 19.06 18.20
C HIS A 119 11.01 19.71 19.34
N SER A 120 12.10 19.07 19.76
CA SER A 120 12.95 19.55 20.85
C SER A 120 13.85 20.74 20.50
N SER A 121 13.93 21.12 19.22
CA SER A 121 14.84 22.17 18.77
C SER A 121 14.40 23.56 19.24
N SER A 122 15.37 24.37 19.69
CA SER A 122 15.16 25.80 19.96
C SER A 122 14.71 26.59 18.72
N SER A 123 14.96 26.07 17.51
CA SER A 123 14.57 26.69 16.24
C SER A 123 13.04 26.81 16.09
N MET A 124 12.28 25.95 16.78
CA MET A 124 10.82 26.00 16.81
C MET A 124 10.27 27.30 17.44
N ALA A 125 11.03 27.92 18.34
CA ALA A 125 10.64 29.18 19.00
C ALA A 125 11.02 30.43 18.19
N LYS A 126 11.67 30.28 17.02
CA LYS A 126 11.97 31.42 16.15
C LYS A 126 10.68 32.02 15.57
N PRO A 127 10.69 33.31 15.18
CA PRO A 127 9.57 33.90 14.46
C PRO A 127 9.21 33.09 13.21
N SER A 128 7.91 32.89 13.00
CA SER A 128 7.36 32.27 11.79
C SER A 128 7.38 33.25 10.61
N LEU A 129 7.32 32.71 9.40
CA LEU A 129 6.95 33.46 8.19
C LEU A 129 5.51 33.99 8.26
N LYS A 130 4.64 33.39 9.08
CA LYS A 130 3.33 33.93 9.43
C LYS A 130 3.49 34.97 10.56
N PRO A 131 3.11 36.25 10.34
CA PRO A 131 3.35 37.30 11.33
C PRO A 131 2.67 37.04 12.69
N GLY A 132 3.39 37.36 13.77
CA GLY A 132 2.85 37.36 15.13
C GLY A 132 2.84 36.01 15.85
N VAL A 133 3.39 34.96 15.25
CA VAL A 133 3.50 33.63 15.85
C VAL A 133 4.92 33.05 15.69
N THR A 134 5.25 32.07 16.51
CA THR A 134 6.45 31.23 16.38
C THR A 134 6.28 30.17 15.29
N ARG A 135 7.38 29.58 14.83
CA ARG A 135 7.34 28.45 13.89
C ARG A 135 6.49 27.29 14.44
N ARG A 136 6.66 26.96 15.72
CA ARG A 136 5.85 25.92 16.40
C ARG A 136 4.36 26.19 16.27
N GLU A 137 3.92 27.37 16.71
CA GLU A 137 2.51 27.74 16.70
C GLU A 137 1.94 27.73 15.27
N ASN A 138 2.72 28.16 14.27
CA ASN A 138 2.30 28.11 12.88
C ASN A 138 2.15 26.67 12.37
N ILE A 139 3.15 25.82 12.62
CA ILE A 139 3.18 24.41 12.21
C ILE A 139 2.03 23.62 12.85
N GLU A 140 1.87 23.73 14.16
CA GLU A 140 0.81 23.03 14.89
C GLU A 140 -0.57 23.50 14.42
N LYS A 141 -0.81 24.82 14.36
CA LYS A 141 -2.14 25.36 14.08
C LYS A 141 -2.54 25.29 12.61
N ASN A 142 -1.69 25.77 11.70
CA ASN A 142 -2.08 25.99 10.31
C ASN A 142 -1.75 24.81 9.39
N MET A 143 -1.04 23.79 9.90
CA MET A 143 -0.74 22.57 9.15
C MET A 143 -1.22 21.30 9.85
N LEU A 144 -0.72 21.02 11.07
CA LEU A 144 -1.04 19.75 11.73
C LEU A 144 -2.51 19.67 12.14
N LEU A 145 -3.00 20.64 12.91
CA LEU A 145 -4.40 20.67 13.36
C LEU A 145 -5.39 20.87 12.20
N ASP A 146 -5.06 21.73 11.23
CA ASP A 146 -5.89 21.90 10.02
C ASP A 146 -5.98 20.61 9.20
N GLY A 147 -4.84 19.97 8.94
CA GLY A 147 -4.79 18.69 8.22
C GLY A 147 -5.48 17.57 8.97
N ALA A 148 -5.29 17.48 10.28
CA ALA A 148 -5.95 16.49 11.13
C ALA A 148 -7.46 16.67 11.14
N TYR A 149 -7.95 17.92 11.26
CA TYR A 149 -9.37 18.20 11.18
C TYR A 149 -9.96 17.83 9.81
N TYR A 150 -9.25 18.16 8.73
CA TYR A 150 -9.61 17.72 7.38
C TYR A 150 -9.70 16.20 7.28
N CYS A 151 -8.73 15.48 7.81
CA CYS A 151 -8.70 14.02 7.79
C CYS A 151 -9.81 13.41 8.66
N TYR A 152 -9.98 13.93 9.88
CA TYR A 152 -10.97 13.48 10.85
C TYR A 152 -12.40 13.60 10.30
N ARG A 153 -12.78 14.74 9.71
CA ARG A 153 -14.15 14.90 9.18
C ARG A 153 -14.47 13.93 8.04
N HIS A 154 -13.50 13.63 7.16
CA HIS A 154 -13.72 12.68 6.06
C HIS A 154 -13.71 11.23 6.51
N SER A 155 -13.19 10.93 7.71
CA SER A 155 -13.24 9.57 8.25
C SER A 155 -14.66 9.09 8.58
N PHE A 156 -15.68 9.95 8.44
CA PHE A 156 -17.08 9.60 8.67
C PHE A 156 -17.86 9.32 7.38
N ASP A 157 -17.24 9.40 6.20
CA ASP A 157 -17.93 9.32 4.89
C ASP A 157 -18.23 7.88 4.40
N GLY A 158 -18.17 6.88 5.28
CA GLY A 158 -18.94 5.62 5.15
C GLY A 158 -18.30 4.42 4.43
N GLY A 159 -17.16 4.57 3.75
CA GLY A 159 -16.45 3.46 3.10
C GLY A 159 -15.23 2.99 3.90
N ILE A 160 -15.07 1.69 4.12
CA ILE A 160 -13.91 1.14 4.85
C ILE A 160 -12.91 0.55 3.85
N HIS A 161 -12.12 1.41 3.20
CA HIS A 161 -11.16 1.05 2.16
C HIS A 161 -9.77 1.68 2.43
N ASN A 162 -8.79 1.50 1.54
CA ASN A 162 -7.42 2.01 1.78
C ASN A 162 -7.41 3.55 1.95
N GLY A 163 -8.17 4.28 1.13
CA GLY A 163 -8.34 5.73 1.26
C GLY A 163 -9.00 6.17 2.58
N HIS A 164 -9.83 5.33 3.20
CA HIS A 164 -10.39 5.61 4.51
C HIS A 164 -9.34 5.41 5.61
N ALA A 165 -8.53 4.36 5.49
CA ALA A 165 -7.36 4.18 6.34
C ALA A 165 -6.40 5.38 6.26
N ASP A 166 -6.26 6.01 5.09
CA ASP A 166 -5.53 7.26 4.92
C ASP A 166 -6.15 8.40 5.77
N TYR A 167 -7.45 8.65 5.71
CA TYR A 167 -8.05 9.70 6.53
C TYR A 167 -7.85 9.48 8.03
N VAL A 168 -8.16 8.28 8.53
CA VAL A 168 -8.08 8.01 9.96
C VAL A 168 -6.63 8.11 10.48
N ARG A 169 -5.64 7.59 9.74
CA ARG A 169 -4.22 7.67 10.16
C ARG A 169 -3.67 9.09 10.15
N GLY A 170 -4.16 9.95 9.24
CA GLY A 170 -3.76 11.35 9.19
C GLY A 170 -4.15 12.11 10.47
N ALA A 171 -5.37 11.89 10.95
CA ALA A 171 -5.82 12.44 12.23
C ALA A 171 -5.10 11.77 13.41
N LEU A 172 -4.95 10.43 13.39
CA LEU A 172 -4.25 9.67 14.43
C LEU A 172 -2.82 10.17 14.65
N ALA A 173 -2.03 10.36 13.60
CA ALA A 173 -0.64 10.79 13.71
C ALA A 173 -0.52 12.11 14.47
N VAL A 174 -1.37 13.10 14.15
CA VAL A 174 -1.42 14.38 14.87
C VAL A 174 -1.94 14.19 16.29
N GLY A 175 -2.91 13.29 16.50
CA GLY A 175 -3.42 12.94 17.82
C GLY A 175 -2.34 12.37 18.74
N CYS A 176 -1.48 11.49 18.23
CA CYS A 176 -0.35 10.96 18.98
C CYS A 176 0.70 12.04 19.28
N ALA A 177 1.04 12.89 18.30
CA ALA A 177 2.10 13.89 18.46
C ALA A 177 1.71 15.07 19.37
N LEU A 178 0.43 15.45 19.39
CA LEU A 178 -0.07 16.63 20.14
C LEU A 178 -0.96 16.27 21.32
N ASP A 179 -1.05 14.98 21.69
CA ASP A 179 -1.91 14.46 22.76
C ASP A 179 -3.37 14.89 22.62
N ILE A 180 -4.01 14.52 21.50
CA ILE A 180 -5.42 14.80 21.19
C ILE A 180 -6.23 13.48 21.27
N PRO A 181 -6.86 13.17 22.42
CA PRO A 181 -7.49 11.88 22.64
C PRO A 181 -8.61 11.54 21.67
N GLU A 182 -9.34 12.55 21.18
CA GLU A 182 -10.43 12.34 20.23
C GLU A 182 -9.97 11.70 18.91
N TYR A 183 -8.81 12.10 18.38
CA TYR A 183 -8.26 11.53 17.16
C TYR A 183 -7.72 10.11 17.38
N VAL A 184 -7.15 9.85 18.56
CA VAL A 184 -6.71 8.49 18.93
C VAL A 184 -7.92 7.57 19.07
N ARG A 185 -8.94 7.94 19.85
CA ARG A 185 -10.17 7.17 19.99
C ARG A 185 -10.89 6.94 18.67
N ASN A 186 -10.91 7.93 17.78
CA ASN A 186 -11.48 7.71 16.44
C ASN A 186 -10.76 6.58 15.69
N ALA A 187 -9.44 6.52 15.81
CA ALA A 187 -8.64 5.53 15.12
C ALA A 187 -8.73 4.12 15.70
N VAL A 188 -9.03 3.96 17.00
CA VAL A 188 -9.04 2.64 17.66
C VAL A 188 -10.41 2.18 18.17
N GLU A 189 -11.36 3.08 18.46
CA GLU A 189 -12.65 2.72 19.09
C GLU A 189 -13.87 3.02 18.22
N SER A 190 -13.74 3.87 17.20
CA SER A 190 -14.89 4.22 16.36
C SER A 190 -15.36 3.06 15.47
N PRO A 191 -16.60 3.13 14.93
CA PRO A 191 -17.04 2.23 13.86
C PRO A 191 -16.15 2.25 12.62
N PHE A 192 -15.28 3.25 12.48
CA PHE A 192 -14.37 3.47 11.36
C PHE A 192 -12.90 3.16 11.72
N SER A 193 -12.67 2.58 12.89
CA SER A 193 -11.35 2.32 13.47
C SER A 193 -10.54 1.26 12.72
N ILE A 194 -9.26 1.16 13.07
CA ILE A 194 -8.36 0.10 12.63
C ILE A 194 -8.87 -1.30 13.00
N HIS A 195 -9.52 -1.47 14.15
CA HIS A 195 -10.11 -2.77 14.51
C HIS A 195 -11.29 -3.12 13.60
N THR A 196 -12.14 -2.15 13.22
CA THR A 196 -13.19 -2.41 12.23
C THR A 196 -12.60 -2.74 10.86
N MET A 197 -11.56 -2.00 10.44
CA MET A 197 -10.83 -2.27 9.20
C MET A 197 -10.23 -3.68 9.19
N LEU A 198 -9.53 -4.09 10.25
CA LEU A 198 -8.96 -5.43 10.38
C LEU A 198 -10.05 -6.52 10.35
N ALA A 199 -11.20 -6.28 11.00
CA ALA A 199 -12.29 -7.25 11.05
C ALA A 199 -12.97 -7.46 9.69
N ASN A 200 -13.12 -6.40 8.88
CA ASN A 200 -13.91 -6.44 7.64
C ASN A 200 -13.06 -6.56 6.38
N ASN A 201 -11.85 -5.99 6.39
CA ASN A 201 -11.03 -5.88 5.20
C ASN A 201 -10.00 -7.00 5.10
N ILE A 202 -9.69 -7.67 6.20
CA ILE A 202 -8.76 -8.80 6.24
C ILE A 202 -9.56 -10.09 6.40
N ASP A 203 -9.41 -10.99 5.45
CA ASP A 203 -10.10 -12.27 5.45
C ASP A 203 -9.46 -13.28 6.43
N ARG A 204 -9.89 -14.55 6.40
CA ARG A 204 -9.34 -15.59 7.30
C ARG A 204 -7.89 -15.96 6.95
N ASP A 205 -7.48 -15.73 5.71
CA ASP A 205 -6.20 -16.11 5.11
C ASP A 205 -5.22 -14.93 5.06
N GLY A 206 -5.54 -13.82 5.75
CA GLY A 206 -4.72 -12.62 5.84
C GLY A 206 -4.77 -11.74 4.59
N ARG A 207 -5.75 -11.94 3.70
CA ARG A 207 -5.87 -11.24 2.42
C ARG A 207 -6.77 -10.01 2.56
N TYR A 208 -6.34 -8.95 1.90
CA TYR A 208 -7.07 -7.69 1.83
C TYR A 208 -8.18 -7.77 0.76
N TYR A 209 -9.29 -7.10 1.00
CA TYR A 209 -10.51 -7.31 0.22
C TYR A 209 -10.45 -6.73 -1.22
N GLU A 210 -9.71 -5.64 -1.48
CA GLU A 210 -9.75 -4.91 -2.78
C GLU A 210 -9.22 -5.67 -4.02
N SER A 211 -8.93 -6.96 -3.90
CA SER A 211 -8.51 -7.86 -4.99
C SER A 211 -7.03 -7.77 -5.30
N SER A 212 -6.56 -6.73 -5.98
CA SER A 212 -5.16 -6.70 -6.43
C SER A 212 -4.14 -6.79 -5.30
N LEU A 213 -3.05 -7.51 -5.59
CA LEU A 213 -1.94 -7.67 -4.64
C LEU A 213 -1.28 -6.32 -4.30
N GLY A 214 -1.14 -5.42 -5.28
CA GLY A 214 -0.56 -4.09 -5.09
C GLY A 214 -1.32 -3.27 -4.05
N TYR A 215 -2.64 -3.19 -4.18
CA TYR A 215 -3.48 -2.48 -3.21
C TYR A 215 -3.53 -3.19 -1.85
N ALA A 216 -3.48 -4.52 -1.83
CA ALA A 216 -3.38 -5.28 -0.60
C ALA A 216 -2.09 -4.96 0.18
N ILE A 217 -0.94 -4.88 -0.50
CA ILE A 217 0.33 -4.48 0.12
C ILE A 217 0.30 -3.02 0.54
N HIS A 218 -0.26 -2.14 -0.28
CA HIS A 218 -0.42 -0.72 0.04
C HIS A 218 -1.23 -0.52 1.33
N ALA A 219 -2.40 -1.15 1.45
CA ALA A 219 -3.26 -1.04 2.63
C ALA A 219 -2.58 -1.55 3.91
N ARG A 220 -1.83 -2.66 3.83
CA ARG A 220 -1.02 -3.17 4.95
C ARG A 220 0.03 -2.15 5.40
N GLY A 221 0.71 -1.51 4.45
CA GLY A 221 1.64 -0.41 4.74
C GLY A 221 0.96 0.76 5.45
N LEU A 222 -0.30 1.08 5.13
CA LEU A 222 -1.08 2.07 5.87
C LEU A 222 -1.32 1.63 7.31
N TYR A 223 -1.67 0.36 7.56
CA TYR A 223 -1.91 -0.18 8.90
C TYR A 223 -0.65 -0.13 9.78
N LEU A 224 0.55 -0.28 9.22
CA LEU A 224 1.79 -0.07 9.96
C LEU A 224 1.89 1.35 10.53
N THR A 225 1.39 2.36 9.80
CA THR A 225 1.36 3.76 10.28
C THR A 225 0.27 4.04 11.33
N TYR A 226 -0.53 3.03 11.70
CA TYR A 226 -1.30 3.01 12.95
C TYR A 226 -0.50 2.33 14.05
N ALA A 227 0.02 1.13 13.76
CA ALA A 227 0.65 0.27 14.75
C ALA A 227 1.91 0.90 15.36
N ASP A 228 2.79 1.46 14.52
CA ASP A 228 4.05 2.07 14.95
C ASP A 228 3.86 3.23 15.97
N PRO A 229 2.99 4.23 15.74
CA PRO A 229 2.75 5.25 16.76
C PRO A 229 1.92 4.74 17.95
N LEU A 230 0.96 3.84 17.75
CA LEU A 230 0.10 3.36 18.84
C LEU A 230 0.87 2.54 19.90
N VAL A 231 1.83 1.71 19.50
CA VAL A 231 2.64 0.94 20.45
C VAL A 231 3.54 1.84 21.30
N ASN A 232 3.96 2.98 20.74
CA ASN A 232 4.81 3.97 21.40
C ASN A 232 4.01 5.07 22.14
N LEU A 233 2.69 5.13 21.95
CA LEU A 233 1.84 6.15 22.56
C LEU A 233 1.90 6.06 24.09
N ARG A 234 2.11 7.21 24.75
CA ARG A 234 2.06 7.33 26.21
C ARG A 234 1.14 8.49 26.56
N SER A 235 -0.13 8.18 26.78
CA SER A 235 -1.17 9.17 27.09
C SER A 235 -1.92 8.79 28.36
N LYS A 236 -2.82 9.67 28.83
CA LYS A 236 -3.68 9.38 29.99
C LYS A 236 -4.57 8.16 29.76
N GLU A 237 -5.07 7.97 28.53
CA GLU A 237 -5.99 6.88 28.17
C GLU A 237 -5.25 5.60 27.80
N TYR A 238 -4.05 5.73 27.21
CA TYR A 238 -3.20 4.61 26.82
C TYR A 238 -1.81 4.78 27.45
N PRO A 239 -1.64 4.55 28.76
CA PRO A 239 -0.37 4.74 29.46
C PRO A 239 0.71 3.76 29.00
N ASP A 240 0.33 2.58 28.54
CA ASP A 240 1.22 1.52 28.04
C ASP A 240 1.24 1.44 26.50
N GLY A 241 0.53 2.34 25.82
CA GLY A 241 0.27 2.25 24.38
C GLY A 241 -0.75 1.17 24.02
N LEU A 242 -0.90 0.92 22.71
CA LEU A 242 -1.75 -0.12 22.15
C LEU A 242 -0.94 -0.92 21.13
N ASN A 243 -0.73 -2.20 21.40
CA ASN A 243 0.07 -3.06 20.54
C ASN A 243 -0.78 -3.79 19.51
N LEU A 244 -0.92 -3.20 18.31
CA LEU A 244 -1.61 -3.86 17.21
C LEU A 244 -0.87 -5.11 16.69
N TYR A 245 0.41 -5.28 17.00
CA TYR A 245 1.18 -6.46 16.57
C TYR A 245 0.80 -7.74 17.34
N ASP A 246 -0.04 -7.63 18.37
CA ASP A 246 -0.65 -8.76 19.07
C ASP A 246 -2.08 -9.07 18.58
N ASP A 247 -2.64 -8.24 17.70
CA ASP A 247 -3.96 -8.51 17.09
C ASP A 247 -3.83 -9.65 16.06
N PRO A 248 -4.61 -10.75 16.18
CA PRO A 248 -4.49 -11.90 15.28
C PRO A 248 -4.75 -11.57 13.80
N LYS A 249 -5.60 -10.60 13.49
CA LYS A 249 -5.86 -10.15 12.11
C LYS A 249 -4.70 -9.33 11.58
N MET A 250 -4.08 -8.48 12.41
CA MET A 250 -2.86 -7.76 12.05
C MET A 250 -1.71 -8.73 11.79
N GLN A 251 -1.50 -9.70 12.66
CA GLN A 251 -0.49 -10.75 12.48
C GLN A 251 -0.71 -11.54 11.19
N SER A 252 -1.95 -12.01 10.96
CA SER A 252 -2.31 -12.76 9.77
C SER A 252 -2.10 -11.96 8.47
N CYS A 253 -2.40 -10.66 8.48
CA CYS A 253 -2.24 -9.84 7.27
C CYS A 253 -0.79 -9.48 6.95
N LEU A 254 0.10 -9.44 7.95
CA LEU A 254 1.52 -9.11 7.81
C LEU A 254 2.42 -10.34 7.61
N LEU A 255 1.96 -11.53 7.99
CA LEU A 255 2.76 -12.75 7.93
C LEU A 255 2.92 -13.24 6.49
N LEU A 256 4.09 -13.00 5.89
CA LEU A 256 4.46 -13.48 4.54
C LEU A 256 3.37 -13.25 3.46
N PRO A 257 2.75 -12.06 3.35
CA PRO A 257 1.66 -11.84 2.40
C PRO A 257 2.07 -12.06 0.95
N GLU A 258 3.32 -11.80 0.58
CA GLU A 258 3.80 -11.98 -0.79
C GLU A 258 4.13 -13.43 -1.08
N LEU A 259 5.07 -14.03 -0.33
CA LEU A 259 5.58 -15.37 -0.60
C LEU A 259 4.50 -16.44 -0.57
N GLN A 260 3.44 -16.24 0.22
CA GLN A 260 2.30 -17.14 0.19
C GLN A 260 1.55 -17.13 -1.15
N VAL A 261 1.52 -16.04 -1.92
CA VAL A 261 0.83 -15.99 -3.23
C VAL A 261 1.76 -15.97 -4.44
N GLU A 262 3.08 -15.87 -4.23
CA GLU A 262 4.03 -15.84 -5.34
C GLU A 262 3.97 -17.09 -6.21
N LEU A 263 4.10 -16.92 -7.52
CA LEU A 263 4.13 -18.00 -8.50
C LEU A 263 5.50 -17.98 -9.17
N ALA A 264 6.24 -19.08 -9.07
CA ALA A 264 7.59 -19.18 -9.66
C ALA A 264 8.52 -18.00 -9.27
N GLY A 265 8.44 -17.55 -8.01
CA GLY A 265 9.23 -16.43 -7.46
C GLY A 265 8.80 -15.03 -7.92
N ARG A 266 7.54 -14.87 -8.32
CA ARG A 266 6.98 -13.60 -8.81
C ARG A 266 5.65 -13.29 -8.15
N ARG A 267 5.36 -11.99 -8.05
CA ARG A 267 4.02 -11.50 -7.76
C ARG A 267 3.09 -11.87 -8.91
N PRO A 268 1.95 -12.54 -8.66
CA PRO A 268 0.96 -12.77 -9.70
C PRO A 268 0.36 -11.46 -10.21
N ASN A 269 0.18 -11.35 -11.52
CA ASN A 269 -0.38 -10.18 -12.22
C ASN A 269 -1.91 -10.29 -12.33
N PHE A 270 -2.66 -9.84 -11.31
CA PHE A 270 -4.13 -9.87 -11.32
C PHE A 270 -4.73 -8.60 -10.71
N GLY A 271 -5.91 -8.21 -11.20
CA GLY A 271 -6.54 -6.92 -10.91
C GLY A 271 -5.65 -5.77 -11.33
N ASP A 272 -5.76 -4.64 -10.63
CA ASP A 272 -4.91 -3.46 -10.82
C ASP A 272 -3.42 -3.80 -10.65
N SER A 273 -2.75 -4.10 -11.76
CA SER A 273 -1.39 -4.64 -11.77
C SER A 273 -0.69 -4.35 -13.11
N SER A 274 0.63 -4.20 -13.07
CA SER A 274 1.43 -3.87 -14.25
C SER A 274 1.93 -5.12 -14.96
N PRO A 275 2.06 -5.10 -16.30
CA PRO A 275 2.54 -6.26 -17.06
C PRO A 275 3.90 -6.78 -16.57
N ASP A 276 4.03 -8.10 -16.46
CA ASP A 276 5.32 -8.79 -16.27
C ASP A 276 5.78 -9.43 -17.58
N PHE A 277 6.67 -8.75 -18.31
CA PHE A 277 7.31 -9.24 -19.53
C PHE A 277 8.76 -9.71 -19.29
N GLY A 278 9.20 -9.74 -18.04
CA GLY A 278 10.60 -9.95 -17.69
C GLY A 278 10.97 -11.43 -17.54
N TYR A 279 12.15 -11.80 -18.06
CA TYR A 279 12.79 -13.04 -17.62
C TYR A 279 13.29 -12.90 -16.19
N LYS A 280 12.90 -13.84 -15.33
CA LYS A 280 13.34 -13.98 -13.94
C LYS A 280 13.41 -15.47 -13.62
N PRO A 281 14.60 -16.02 -13.34
CA PRO A 281 14.73 -17.43 -12.98
C PRO A 281 13.99 -17.70 -11.67
N ILE A 282 13.52 -18.93 -11.52
CA ILE A 282 12.86 -19.38 -10.29
C ILE A 282 13.92 -19.44 -9.19
N PRO A 283 13.72 -18.73 -8.08
CA PRO A 283 14.72 -18.69 -7.03
C PRO A 283 14.77 -20.03 -6.30
N GLU A 284 15.98 -20.54 -6.05
CA GLU A 284 16.18 -21.71 -5.17
C GLU A 284 15.64 -21.44 -3.74
N ARG A 285 15.75 -20.18 -3.31
CA ARG A 285 15.22 -19.69 -2.04
C ARG A 285 14.36 -18.45 -2.26
N PRO A 286 13.04 -18.53 -2.01
CA PRO A 286 12.14 -17.39 -2.21
C PRO A 286 12.48 -16.25 -1.24
N PHE A 287 12.33 -15.02 -1.71
CA PHE A 287 12.55 -13.81 -0.92
C PHE A 287 11.65 -12.68 -1.44
N ALA A 288 10.94 -12.03 -0.52
CA ALA A 288 10.18 -10.81 -0.77
C ALA A 288 10.62 -9.74 0.22
N ALA A 289 10.94 -8.54 -0.28
CA ALA A 289 11.42 -7.44 0.55
C ALA A 289 10.34 -6.95 1.53
N VAL A 290 9.08 -6.92 1.11
CA VAL A 290 7.94 -6.52 1.95
C VAL A 290 7.73 -7.53 3.07
N ASP A 291 7.80 -8.83 2.76
CA ASP A 291 7.66 -9.89 3.76
C ASP A 291 8.78 -9.80 4.82
N PHE A 292 10.00 -9.48 4.41
CA PHE A 292 11.11 -9.23 5.34
C PHE A 292 10.83 -8.01 6.23
N GLU A 293 10.40 -6.89 5.65
CA GLU A 293 10.05 -5.68 6.39
C GLU A 293 8.93 -5.94 7.42
N TYR A 294 7.90 -6.70 7.05
CA TYR A 294 6.79 -7.02 7.94
C TYR A 294 7.20 -8.01 9.03
N LEU A 295 8.08 -8.97 8.73
CA LEU A 295 8.61 -9.89 9.72
C LEU A 295 9.54 -9.23 10.74
N GLU A 296 10.34 -8.25 10.34
CA GLU A 296 11.13 -7.44 11.30
C GLU A 296 10.22 -6.77 12.34
N ARG A 297 9.09 -6.22 11.89
CA ARG A 297 8.07 -5.63 12.78
C ARG A 297 7.40 -6.66 13.68
N LEU A 298 6.91 -7.76 13.11
CA LEU A 298 6.25 -8.82 13.87
C LEU A 298 7.19 -9.44 14.92
N TYR A 299 8.45 -9.68 14.57
CA TYR A 299 9.46 -10.24 15.46
C TYR A 299 9.80 -9.31 16.62
N ALA A 300 10.03 -8.02 16.34
CA ALA A 300 10.38 -7.06 17.38
C ALA A 300 9.19 -6.75 18.31
N MET A 301 7.99 -6.64 17.76
CA MET A 301 6.86 -6.01 18.45
C MET A 301 5.86 -6.98 19.08
N THR A 302 5.84 -8.27 18.73
CA THR A 302 4.89 -9.20 19.35
C THR A 302 5.26 -9.49 20.81
N SER A 303 4.25 -9.55 21.67
CA SER A 303 4.39 -9.90 23.09
C SER A 303 4.35 -11.40 23.34
N ASP A 304 3.81 -12.19 22.40
CA ASP A 304 3.70 -13.64 22.53
C ASP A 304 5.05 -14.31 22.22
N PRO A 305 5.70 -14.98 23.20
CA PRO A 305 7.00 -15.61 22.99
C PRO A 305 6.96 -16.78 21.99
N VAL A 306 5.81 -17.46 21.85
CA VAL A 306 5.63 -18.53 20.85
C VAL A 306 5.61 -17.93 19.45
N MET A 307 4.85 -16.85 19.25
CA MET A 307 4.78 -16.15 17.96
C MET A 307 6.11 -15.48 17.63
N LYS A 308 6.78 -14.86 18.61
CA LYS A 308 8.12 -14.28 18.44
C LYS A 308 9.12 -15.30 17.92
N LYS A 309 9.12 -16.52 18.46
CA LYS A 309 9.96 -17.61 17.96
C LYS A 309 9.64 -17.99 16.51
N GLN A 310 8.35 -18.05 16.15
CA GLN A 310 7.93 -18.36 14.77
C GLN A 310 8.32 -17.26 13.78
N TYR A 311 8.13 -15.98 14.14
CA TYR A 311 8.54 -14.86 13.31
C TYR A 311 10.05 -14.76 13.18
N GLY A 312 10.80 -15.02 14.26
CA GLY A 312 12.26 -15.10 14.23
C GLY A 312 12.77 -16.19 13.29
N ALA A 313 12.14 -17.38 13.31
CA ALA A 313 12.48 -18.46 12.37
C ALA A 313 12.17 -18.09 10.91
N ALA A 314 11.03 -17.44 10.66
CA ALA A 314 10.67 -16.96 9.31
C ALA A 314 11.58 -15.82 8.83
N LEU A 315 11.97 -14.90 9.71
CA LEU A 315 12.92 -13.84 9.40
C LEU A 315 14.32 -14.42 9.13
N GLY A 316 14.77 -15.38 9.94
CA GLY A 316 15.98 -16.17 9.70
C GLY A 316 15.94 -16.91 8.37
N PHE A 317 14.77 -17.45 7.99
CA PHE A 317 14.55 -18.05 6.69
C PHE A 317 14.77 -17.05 5.54
N LEU A 318 14.31 -15.81 5.65
CA LEU A 318 14.53 -14.79 4.61
C LEU A 318 15.94 -14.20 4.64
N ALA A 319 16.56 -14.12 5.82
CA ALA A 319 17.92 -13.65 6.02
C ALA A 319 18.96 -14.56 5.34
N ALA A 320 18.68 -15.86 5.26
CA ALA A 320 19.54 -16.84 4.60
C ALA A 320 21.00 -16.83 5.11
N GLY A 321 21.19 -16.56 6.41
CA GLY A 321 22.50 -16.52 7.05
C GLY A 321 23.22 -15.16 6.96
N ASP A 322 22.64 -14.15 6.29
CA ASP A 322 23.22 -12.81 6.18
C ASP A 322 22.16 -11.73 6.49
N LEU A 323 21.80 -11.65 7.77
CA LEU A 323 20.78 -10.72 8.28
C LEU A 323 21.18 -9.26 8.01
N ASP A 324 22.45 -8.92 8.24
CA ASP A 324 22.96 -7.56 8.09
C ASP A 324 22.91 -7.11 6.62
N ALA A 325 23.27 -7.96 5.66
CA ALA A 325 23.13 -7.61 4.26
C ALA A 325 21.66 -7.42 3.86
N LYS A 326 20.72 -8.21 4.41
CA LYS A 326 19.29 -8.00 4.14
C LYS A 326 18.81 -6.67 4.72
N ARG A 327 19.15 -6.36 5.97
CA ARG A 327 18.81 -5.09 6.62
C ARG A 327 19.40 -3.88 5.89
N ALA A 328 20.64 -3.97 5.43
CA ALA A 328 21.29 -2.89 4.68
C ALA A 328 20.59 -2.55 3.34
N ASN A 329 19.80 -3.48 2.81
CA ASN A 329 19.02 -3.30 1.58
C ASN A 329 17.54 -2.93 1.83
N GLN A 330 17.10 -2.86 3.10
CA GLN A 330 15.72 -2.48 3.43
C GLN A 330 15.52 -0.96 3.28
N PRO A 331 14.37 -0.52 2.74
CA PRO A 331 14.03 0.90 2.70
C PRO A 331 13.62 1.41 4.09
N GLY A 332 13.85 2.70 4.33
CA GLY A 332 13.39 3.38 5.53
C GLY A 332 14.36 3.30 6.71
N ASP A 333 13.92 3.85 7.84
CA ASP A 333 14.72 4.05 9.05
C ASP A 333 14.18 3.31 10.26
N TRP A 334 13.05 2.61 10.16
CA TRP A 334 12.44 1.88 11.27
C TRP A 334 13.43 0.94 12.00
N LEU A 335 14.26 0.21 11.23
CA LEU A 335 15.28 -0.70 11.77
C LEU A 335 16.35 0.00 12.63
N LEU A 336 16.58 1.31 12.44
CA LEU A 336 17.57 2.05 13.22
C LEU A 336 17.25 2.03 14.72
N TRP A 337 15.96 1.98 15.07
CA TRP A 337 15.49 2.03 16.46
C TRP A 337 14.93 0.70 16.97
N HIS A 338 14.58 -0.23 16.06
CA HIS A 338 13.80 -1.41 16.40
C HIS A 338 14.42 -2.74 15.98
N ALA A 339 15.59 -2.74 15.32
CA ALA A 339 16.25 -4.00 14.94
C ALA A 339 16.63 -4.81 16.19
N GLU A 340 16.21 -6.08 16.21
CA GLU A 340 16.59 -7.05 17.24
C GLU A 340 17.54 -8.11 16.67
N ASP A 341 18.38 -8.70 17.51
CA ASP A 341 19.19 -9.86 17.09
C ASP A 341 18.31 -11.10 16.90
N LEU A 342 18.65 -11.92 15.90
CA LEU A 342 18.04 -13.24 15.75
C LEU A 342 18.74 -14.25 16.65
N PRO A 343 18.01 -15.20 17.27
CA PRO A 343 18.63 -16.32 17.95
C PRO A 343 19.44 -17.17 16.96
N ALA A 344 20.53 -17.79 17.42
CA ALA A 344 21.42 -18.59 16.58
C ALA A 344 20.78 -19.87 16.01
N GLU A 345 19.59 -20.25 16.49
CA GLU A 345 18.90 -21.49 16.10
C GLU A 345 17.63 -21.21 15.30
N GLY A 346 17.46 -21.96 14.20
CA GLY A 346 16.22 -22.03 13.42
C GLY A 346 16.12 -21.01 12.29
N ALA A 347 16.34 -21.46 11.06
CA ALA A 347 16.13 -20.67 9.83
C ALA A 347 15.15 -21.36 8.87
N ASP A 348 14.40 -22.35 9.38
CA ASP A 348 13.39 -23.07 8.62
C ASP A 348 12.00 -22.50 8.95
N LEU A 349 11.14 -22.44 7.94
CA LEU A 349 9.76 -22.07 8.14
C LEU A 349 9.03 -23.15 8.94
N PRO A 350 8.09 -22.78 9.84
CA PRO A 350 7.11 -23.74 10.34
C PRO A 350 6.42 -24.49 9.20
N GLU A 351 6.14 -25.78 9.36
CA GLU A 351 5.57 -26.66 8.31
C GLU A 351 4.32 -26.07 7.64
N SER A 352 3.44 -25.44 8.42
CA SER A 352 2.22 -24.79 7.92
C SER A 352 2.50 -23.56 7.05
N LEU A 353 3.62 -22.86 7.26
CA LEU A 353 4.05 -21.75 6.42
C LEU A 353 4.85 -22.24 5.22
N GLU A 354 5.72 -23.23 5.42
CA GLU A 354 6.48 -23.83 4.34
C GLU A 354 5.56 -24.40 3.25
N SER A 355 4.49 -25.09 3.63
CA SER A 355 3.49 -25.63 2.69
C SER A 355 2.78 -24.53 1.90
N ARG A 356 2.54 -23.35 2.47
CA ARG A 356 1.92 -22.20 1.75
C ARG A 356 2.90 -21.43 0.88
N VAL A 357 4.17 -21.35 1.29
CA VAL A 357 5.22 -20.63 0.55
C VAL A 357 5.75 -21.46 -0.61
N LYS A 358 6.05 -22.74 -0.37
CA LYS A 358 6.69 -23.63 -1.36
C LYS A 358 5.71 -24.57 -2.05
N GLY A 359 4.66 -25.01 -1.34
CA GLY A 359 3.68 -25.97 -1.86
C GLY A 359 2.51 -25.32 -2.58
N SER A 360 1.59 -26.16 -3.07
CA SER A 360 0.28 -25.69 -3.57
C SER A 360 -0.68 -25.48 -2.40
N TRP A 361 -1.47 -24.41 -2.43
CA TRP A 361 -2.48 -24.15 -1.39
C TRP A 361 -3.59 -23.21 -1.88
N ILE A 362 -4.59 -23.00 -1.02
CA ILE A 362 -5.79 -22.21 -1.33
C ILE A 362 -5.94 -21.09 -0.29
N ALA A 363 -6.04 -19.85 -0.76
CA ALA A 363 -6.61 -18.75 0.02
C ALA A 363 -8.13 -18.79 -0.14
N GLY A 364 -8.78 -19.65 0.66
CA GLY A 364 -10.16 -20.07 0.45
C GLY A 364 -11.17 -18.93 0.53
N MET A 365 -10.98 -17.95 1.40
CA MET A 365 -11.91 -16.82 1.50
C MET A 365 -11.74 -15.81 0.38
N LYS A 366 -10.51 -15.61 -0.09
CA LYS A 366 -10.24 -14.79 -1.27
C LYS A 366 -10.59 -15.50 -2.57
N GLY A 367 -10.80 -16.82 -2.52
CA GLY A 367 -11.04 -17.68 -3.67
C GLY A 367 -9.86 -17.68 -4.64
N MET A 368 -8.69 -18.06 -4.15
CA MET A 368 -7.48 -18.20 -4.97
C MET A 368 -6.85 -19.56 -4.72
N ALA A 369 -6.49 -20.27 -5.79
CA ALA A 369 -5.71 -21.50 -5.71
C ALA A 369 -4.37 -21.32 -6.41
N MET A 370 -3.29 -21.51 -5.66
CA MET A 370 -1.93 -21.48 -6.17
C MET A 370 -1.45 -22.92 -6.32
N LEU A 371 -1.23 -23.36 -7.55
CA LEU A 371 -0.60 -24.63 -7.88
C LEU A 371 0.89 -24.39 -8.14
N ARG A 372 1.75 -25.22 -7.55
CA ARG A 372 3.21 -25.15 -7.67
C ARG A 372 3.78 -26.56 -7.81
N ALA A 373 4.58 -26.78 -8.85
CA ALA A 373 5.17 -28.08 -9.16
C ALA A 373 6.49 -27.89 -9.92
N GLY A 374 7.61 -28.31 -9.32
CA GLY A 374 8.92 -28.13 -9.94
C GLY A 374 9.21 -26.67 -10.29
N ASP A 375 9.44 -26.42 -11.58
CA ASP A 375 9.70 -25.10 -12.15
C ASP A 375 8.44 -24.43 -12.75
N GLN A 376 7.26 -24.88 -12.35
CA GLN A 376 5.99 -24.39 -12.86
C GLN A 376 5.06 -23.95 -11.73
N ALA A 377 4.24 -22.95 -12.03
CA ALA A 377 3.20 -22.49 -11.13
C ALA A 377 1.98 -21.99 -11.91
N ALA A 378 0.79 -22.17 -11.33
CA ALA A 378 -0.45 -21.65 -11.88
C ALA A 378 -1.30 -21.02 -10.78
N LEU A 379 -2.07 -19.99 -11.11
CA LEU A 379 -3.10 -19.42 -10.26
C LEU A 379 -4.44 -19.48 -10.96
N LEU A 380 -5.43 -19.97 -10.22
CA LEU A 380 -6.85 -19.86 -10.54
C LEU A 380 -7.51 -18.94 -9.52
N ARG A 381 -8.13 -17.86 -10.00
CA ARG A 381 -9.03 -17.04 -9.18
C ARG A 381 -10.46 -17.51 -9.38
N PHE A 382 -11.18 -17.70 -8.29
CA PHE A 382 -12.60 -18.06 -8.26
C PHE A 382 -13.37 -17.30 -7.18
N GLY A 383 -12.73 -16.42 -6.42
CA GLY A 383 -13.39 -15.56 -5.45
C GLY A 383 -13.76 -14.21 -6.03
N PRO A 384 -14.50 -13.39 -5.26
CA PRO A 384 -15.09 -12.16 -5.76
C PRO A 384 -14.04 -11.14 -6.22
N SER A 385 -14.34 -10.52 -7.35
CA SER A 385 -13.68 -9.34 -7.91
C SER A 385 -14.36 -8.07 -7.39
N LEU A 386 -13.56 -7.19 -6.75
CA LEU A 386 -13.99 -5.96 -6.05
C LEU A 386 -13.25 -4.72 -6.62
N THR A 387 -13.22 -3.58 -5.92
CA THR A 387 -12.83 -2.24 -6.44
C THR A 387 -11.52 -2.12 -7.23
N HIS A 388 -10.55 -3.02 -7.02
CA HIS A 388 -9.28 -3.09 -7.77
C HIS A 388 -9.05 -4.48 -8.37
N GLY A 389 -10.12 -5.15 -8.77
CA GLY A 389 -10.13 -6.41 -9.49
C GLY A 389 -10.72 -6.23 -10.89
N ASP A 390 -10.37 -7.14 -11.78
CA ASP A 390 -10.87 -7.19 -13.15
C ASP A 390 -12.05 -8.17 -13.27
N PRO A 391 -12.81 -8.14 -14.38
CA PRO A 391 -13.81 -9.17 -14.69
C PRO A 391 -13.14 -10.46 -15.20
N ASP A 392 -12.33 -11.08 -14.33
CA ASP A 392 -11.36 -12.14 -14.60
C ASP A 392 -11.59 -13.44 -13.79
N ASP A 393 -12.82 -13.70 -13.33
CA ASP A 393 -13.12 -14.92 -12.58
C ASP A 393 -12.88 -16.17 -13.45
N LEU A 394 -12.24 -17.15 -12.84
CA LEU A 394 -11.66 -18.35 -13.45
C LEU A 394 -10.51 -18.08 -14.42
N ALA A 395 -9.91 -16.88 -14.49
CA ALA A 395 -8.69 -16.66 -15.27
C ALA A 395 -7.54 -17.56 -14.83
N LEU A 396 -6.75 -18.01 -15.81
CA LEU A 396 -5.51 -18.74 -15.62
C LEU A 396 -4.35 -17.76 -15.66
N LEU A 397 -3.54 -17.76 -14.61
CA LEU A 397 -2.18 -17.23 -14.68
C LEU A 397 -1.18 -18.38 -14.61
N TYR A 398 -0.34 -18.57 -15.63
CA TYR A 398 0.61 -19.67 -15.73
C TYR A 398 2.05 -19.16 -15.85
N TYR A 399 2.95 -19.80 -15.11
CA TYR A 399 4.37 -19.45 -15.02
C TYR A 399 5.21 -20.70 -15.21
N ALA A 400 6.21 -20.63 -16.09
CA ALA A 400 7.23 -21.66 -16.25
C ALA A 400 8.47 -21.08 -16.94
N ASN A 401 9.61 -21.78 -16.87
CA ASN A 401 10.86 -21.39 -17.54
C ASN A 401 11.31 -19.96 -17.24
N GLY A 402 10.96 -19.44 -16.07
CA GLY A 402 11.25 -18.07 -15.70
C GLY A 402 10.51 -17.02 -16.53
N TYR A 403 9.28 -17.28 -16.96
CA TYR A 403 8.35 -16.33 -17.58
C TYR A 403 6.93 -16.50 -17.02
N GLU A 404 6.14 -15.43 -17.12
CA GLU A 404 4.67 -15.51 -17.13
C GLU A 404 4.24 -15.84 -18.57
N LEU A 405 3.45 -16.90 -18.76
CA LEU A 405 3.17 -17.52 -20.06
C LEU A 405 1.70 -17.40 -20.50
N SER A 406 0.80 -16.95 -19.63
CA SER A 406 -0.58 -16.59 -20.01
C SER A 406 -0.66 -15.20 -20.63
N TYR A 407 0.37 -14.37 -20.49
CA TYR A 407 0.47 -13.01 -21.05
C TYR A 407 -0.68 -12.11 -20.60
N ASP A 408 -1.03 -12.16 -19.31
CA ASP A 408 -2.01 -11.22 -18.77
C ASP A 408 -1.42 -9.81 -18.80
N LEU A 409 -2.10 -8.91 -19.51
CA LEU A 409 -1.55 -7.61 -19.88
C LEU A 409 -1.45 -6.68 -18.68
N GLY A 410 -2.41 -6.74 -17.75
CA GLY A 410 -2.64 -5.68 -16.78
C GLY A 410 -2.57 -4.27 -17.41
N TYR A 411 -2.11 -3.29 -16.65
CA TYR A 411 -1.82 -1.94 -17.13
C TYR A 411 -0.78 -1.22 -16.27
N GLY A 412 -0.07 -0.27 -16.88
CA GLY A 412 0.90 0.58 -16.17
C GLY A 412 0.20 1.63 -15.29
N LEU A 413 -0.15 2.75 -15.91
CA LEU A 413 -0.82 3.84 -15.20
C LEU A 413 -2.34 3.67 -15.26
N GLY A 414 -2.99 3.89 -14.12
CA GLY A 414 -4.44 3.99 -14.05
C GLY A 414 -4.97 5.12 -14.93
N SER A 415 -6.24 5.02 -15.31
CA SER A 415 -6.95 5.97 -16.19
C SER A 415 -6.36 6.11 -17.60
N THR A 416 -5.48 5.21 -18.04
CA THR A 416 -5.00 5.17 -19.44
C THR A 416 -6.01 4.48 -20.37
N HIS A 417 -5.85 4.65 -21.68
CA HIS A 417 -6.66 3.92 -22.68
C HIS A 417 -6.51 2.40 -22.57
N VAL A 418 -5.34 1.91 -22.12
CA VAL A 418 -5.14 0.48 -21.86
C VAL A 418 -6.00 0.04 -20.68
N HIS A 419 -5.92 0.74 -19.54
CA HIS A 419 -6.74 0.45 -18.37
C HIS A 419 -8.25 0.54 -18.67
N CYS A 420 -8.75 1.72 -19.02
CA CYS A 420 -10.19 1.96 -19.17
C CYS A 420 -10.81 1.39 -20.45
N GLY A 421 -10.00 0.82 -21.35
CA GLY A 421 -10.44 0.34 -22.65
C GLY A 421 -10.31 -1.17 -22.84
N TRP A 422 -9.10 -1.72 -22.67
CA TRP A 422 -8.79 -3.11 -23.00
C TRP A 422 -8.50 -3.98 -21.77
N ALA A 423 -7.58 -3.57 -20.92
CA ALA A 423 -7.04 -4.38 -19.83
C ALA A 423 -8.05 -4.71 -18.72
N SER A 424 -9.09 -3.89 -18.55
CA SER A 424 -10.19 -4.18 -17.62
C SER A 424 -11.38 -4.87 -18.31
N SER A 425 -11.15 -5.51 -19.46
CA SER A 425 -12.16 -6.33 -20.16
C SER A 425 -11.84 -7.82 -20.00
N THR A 426 -12.89 -8.61 -19.88
CA THR A 426 -12.82 -10.07 -19.78
C THR A 426 -12.06 -10.70 -20.94
N ALA A 427 -12.22 -10.16 -22.15
CA ALA A 427 -11.55 -10.64 -23.35
C ALA A 427 -10.02 -10.43 -23.32
N SER A 428 -9.50 -9.65 -22.38
CA SER A 428 -8.06 -9.42 -22.23
C SER A 428 -7.35 -10.42 -21.31
N HIS A 429 -8.10 -11.31 -20.63
CA HIS A 429 -7.57 -12.30 -19.71
C HIS A 429 -7.62 -13.73 -20.29
N CYS A 430 -6.83 -14.65 -19.73
CA CYS A 430 -6.81 -16.06 -20.16
C CYS A 430 -8.02 -16.84 -19.61
N LEU A 431 -9.21 -16.54 -20.13
CA LEU A 431 -10.49 -17.12 -19.72
C LEU A 431 -11.49 -17.26 -20.89
N VAL A 432 -12.66 -17.85 -20.63
CA VAL A 432 -13.74 -17.98 -21.65
C VAL A 432 -14.64 -16.75 -21.61
N THR A 433 -14.73 -16.00 -22.71
CA THR A 433 -15.73 -14.93 -22.88
C THR A 433 -17.01 -15.51 -23.48
N VAL A 434 -18.16 -15.24 -22.86
CA VAL A 434 -19.49 -15.65 -23.37
C VAL A 434 -20.13 -14.48 -24.10
N ASP A 435 -20.62 -14.72 -25.32
CA ASP A 435 -21.37 -13.76 -26.14
C ASP A 435 -20.74 -12.36 -26.21
N GLU A 436 -19.40 -12.30 -26.34
CA GLU A 436 -18.62 -11.05 -26.39
C GLU A 436 -18.90 -10.10 -25.21
N THR A 437 -19.33 -10.65 -24.07
CA THR A 437 -19.78 -9.91 -22.89
C THR A 437 -18.77 -10.04 -21.75
N ASN A 438 -18.47 -8.91 -21.10
CA ASN A 438 -17.65 -8.92 -19.89
C ASN A 438 -18.37 -9.66 -18.75
N GLN A 439 -17.62 -10.33 -17.90
CA GLN A 439 -18.14 -10.72 -16.59
C GLN A 439 -18.51 -9.47 -15.78
N LEU A 440 -19.23 -9.66 -14.68
CA LEU A 440 -19.60 -8.60 -13.71
C LEU A 440 -20.61 -7.56 -14.24
N GLY A 441 -21.41 -7.87 -15.27
CA GLY A 441 -22.49 -6.95 -15.68
C GLY A 441 -23.73 -6.96 -14.76
N ALA A 442 -23.84 -7.96 -13.87
CA ALA A 442 -24.80 -7.98 -12.76
C ALA A 442 -24.10 -7.91 -11.40
N GLU A 443 -24.85 -7.58 -10.33
CA GLU A 443 -24.33 -7.64 -8.97
C GLU A 443 -23.94 -9.06 -8.57
N GLY A 444 -22.70 -9.23 -8.10
CA GLY A 444 -22.14 -10.50 -7.66
C GLY A 444 -20.93 -10.93 -8.49
N SER A 445 -19.94 -11.52 -7.82
CA SER A 445 -18.72 -12.04 -8.44
C SER A 445 -18.18 -13.22 -7.62
N GLY A 446 -17.35 -14.03 -8.27
CA GLY A 446 -16.81 -15.25 -7.69
C GLY A 446 -17.84 -16.39 -7.53
N GLY A 447 -17.31 -17.55 -7.20
CA GLY A 447 -18.05 -18.77 -6.93
C GLY A 447 -17.33 -19.68 -5.95
N SER A 448 -17.33 -20.98 -6.24
CA SER A 448 -17.02 -22.03 -5.27
C SER A 448 -15.86 -22.89 -5.71
N LEU A 449 -15.02 -23.28 -4.75
CA LEU A 449 -14.09 -24.38 -4.91
C LEU A 449 -14.88 -25.69 -4.93
N LEU A 450 -14.70 -26.50 -5.97
CA LEU A 450 -15.29 -27.83 -6.09
C LEU A 450 -14.32 -28.93 -5.65
N SER A 451 -13.06 -28.82 -6.05
CA SER A 451 -12.01 -29.79 -5.72
C SER A 451 -10.63 -29.16 -5.63
N PHE A 452 -9.78 -29.70 -4.77
CA PHE A 452 -8.36 -29.39 -4.72
C PHE A 452 -7.58 -30.62 -4.31
N ALA A 453 -6.52 -30.94 -5.05
CA ALA A 453 -5.66 -32.07 -4.77
C ALA A 453 -4.19 -31.68 -4.96
N ASN A 454 -3.36 -31.96 -3.96
CA ASN A 454 -1.91 -31.85 -4.06
C ASN A 454 -1.31 -33.26 -3.96
N LEU A 455 -1.17 -33.93 -5.11
CA LEU A 455 -0.68 -35.30 -5.22
C LEU A 455 0.77 -35.31 -5.71
N PRO A 456 1.53 -36.41 -5.53
CA PRO A 456 2.95 -36.47 -5.91
C PRO A 456 3.26 -36.14 -7.38
N SER A 457 2.32 -36.41 -8.30
CA SER A 457 2.53 -36.20 -9.75
C SER A 457 1.60 -35.14 -10.36
N VAL A 458 0.59 -34.69 -9.62
CA VAL A 458 -0.40 -33.74 -10.11
C VAL A 458 -0.91 -32.84 -9.00
N GLN A 459 -0.95 -31.55 -9.28
CA GLN A 459 -1.59 -30.52 -8.46
C GLN A 459 -2.83 -30.10 -9.24
N MET A 460 -4.02 -30.20 -8.64
CA MET A 460 -5.29 -29.96 -9.31
C MET A 460 -6.16 -29.01 -8.51
N VAL A 461 -6.87 -28.14 -9.21
CA VAL A 461 -7.98 -27.35 -8.67
C VAL A 461 -9.15 -27.39 -9.66
N GLU A 462 -10.35 -27.47 -9.11
CA GLU A 462 -11.59 -27.29 -9.85
C GLU A 462 -12.44 -26.26 -9.10
N ALA A 463 -12.96 -25.27 -9.83
CA ALA A 463 -13.82 -24.24 -9.29
C ALA A 463 -14.90 -23.84 -10.31
N GLU A 464 -15.99 -23.31 -9.80
CA GLU A 464 -17.11 -22.75 -10.58
C GLU A 464 -17.31 -21.27 -10.25
N SER A 465 -17.89 -20.53 -11.19
CA SER A 465 -18.24 -19.11 -11.03
C SER A 465 -19.40 -18.71 -11.94
N ALA A 466 -20.51 -19.47 -11.91
CA ALA A 466 -21.70 -19.15 -12.73
C ALA A 466 -22.21 -17.71 -12.52
N ASN A 467 -22.02 -17.15 -11.31
CA ASN A 467 -22.37 -15.76 -10.98
C ASN A 467 -21.71 -14.73 -11.91
N SER A 468 -20.49 -15.01 -12.42
CA SER A 468 -19.76 -14.10 -13.30
C SER A 468 -20.49 -13.84 -14.63
N TYR A 469 -21.40 -14.73 -15.02
CA TYR A 469 -22.24 -14.66 -16.22
C TYR A 469 -23.74 -14.75 -15.91
N ALA A 470 -24.15 -14.39 -14.69
CA ALA A 470 -25.55 -14.52 -14.27
C ALA A 470 -26.55 -13.78 -15.19
N GLU A 471 -26.13 -12.68 -15.82
CA GLU A 471 -26.97 -11.90 -16.74
C GLU A 471 -27.15 -12.51 -18.13
N THR A 472 -26.25 -13.42 -18.55
CA THR A 472 -26.28 -14.03 -19.88
C THR A 472 -27.05 -15.36 -19.91
N GLY A 473 -27.57 -15.80 -18.76
CA GLY A 473 -28.32 -17.06 -18.64
C GLY A 473 -27.45 -18.31 -18.63
N VAL A 474 -26.14 -18.16 -18.39
CA VAL A 474 -25.22 -19.28 -18.20
C VAL A 474 -25.51 -19.98 -16.87
N GLU A 475 -25.91 -21.25 -16.93
CA GLU A 475 -26.18 -22.06 -15.72
C GLU A 475 -24.91 -22.70 -15.15
N GLU A 476 -23.90 -22.95 -15.98
CA GLU A 476 -22.63 -23.56 -15.58
C GLU A 476 -21.44 -22.83 -16.20
N TYR A 477 -20.54 -22.37 -15.34
CA TYR A 477 -19.24 -21.85 -15.74
C TYR A 477 -18.21 -22.38 -14.75
N SER A 478 -17.40 -23.35 -15.18
CA SER A 478 -16.43 -24.05 -14.33
C SER A 478 -15.09 -24.22 -15.04
N ARG A 479 -14.02 -24.35 -14.24
CA ARG A 479 -12.66 -24.57 -14.74
C ARG A 479 -11.93 -25.56 -13.84
N THR A 480 -11.34 -26.57 -14.48
CA THR A 480 -10.35 -27.46 -13.87
C THR A 480 -8.97 -27.10 -14.39
N LEU A 481 -8.00 -26.94 -13.50
CA LEU A 481 -6.58 -26.88 -13.82
C LEU A 481 -5.87 -28.09 -13.19
N ALA A 482 -4.99 -28.72 -13.96
CA ALA A 482 -4.08 -29.76 -13.49
C ALA A 482 -2.66 -29.41 -13.93
N LEU A 483 -1.77 -29.26 -12.95
CA LEU A 483 -0.35 -29.03 -13.14
C LEU A 483 0.39 -30.34 -12.89
N MET A 484 1.16 -30.81 -13.87
CA MET A 484 1.88 -32.08 -13.80
C MET A 484 3.29 -31.85 -13.24
N SER A 485 3.70 -32.63 -12.25
CA SER A 485 4.99 -32.42 -11.55
C SER A 485 6.21 -32.85 -12.36
N GLU A 486 6.02 -33.73 -13.35
CA GLU A 486 7.00 -34.02 -14.38
C GLU A 486 6.44 -33.51 -15.70
N GLY A 487 7.20 -32.64 -16.38
CA GLY A 487 6.90 -32.25 -17.74
C GLY A 487 6.92 -33.50 -18.61
N GLY A 488 5.74 -34.05 -18.91
CA GLY A 488 5.58 -34.94 -20.03
C GLY A 488 5.96 -34.13 -21.27
N TYR A 489 7.18 -34.29 -21.75
CA TYR A 489 7.47 -34.04 -23.15
C TYR A 489 6.44 -34.86 -23.94
N LEU A 490 5.43 -34.21 -24.50
CA LEU A 490 4.66 -34.73 -25.61
C LEU A 490 5.37 -34.35 -26.91
#